data_AF-A0A537HDK0-F1
#
_entry.id   AF-A0A537HDK0-F1
#
_cell.length_a   1.000
_cell.length_b   1.000
_cell.length_c   1.000
_cell.angle_alpha   90.00
_cell.angle_beta   90.00
_cell.angle_gamma   90.00
#
_symmetry.space_group_name_H-M   'P 1'
#
loop_
_entity.id
_entity.type
_entity.pdbx_description
1 polymer ?
#
loop_
_entity_poly.entity_id
_entity_poly.type
_entity_poly.pdbx_seq_one_letter_code
_entity_poly.pdbx_strand_id
1 'polypeptide(L)'
;MDVAIGKSVKATLRFYNELRKQALARGEPVKPPSFETFSTMATGLMEASKQVDLDRLKNLSMRDLFERTWAQKLLNYSTKKLLKDTYEMLSKRF
;
A
#
# COMPACT_ATOMS: atom_id res chain seq x y z
N MET A 1 -13.29 -4.82 -3.05
CA MET A 1 -11.86 -4.49 -2.90
C MET A 1 -11.35 -5.15 -1.63
N ASP A 2 -10.18 -5.79 -1.65
CA ASP A 2 -9.64 -6.45 -0.47
C ASP A 2 -9.32 -5.43 0.64
N VAL A 3 -9.73 -5.74 1.87
CA VAL A 3 -9.66 -4.80 3.01
C VAL A 3 -8.20 -4.55 3.43
N ALA A 4 -7.34 -5.56 3.40
CA ALA A 4 -5.94 -5.41 3.78
C ALA A 4 -5.18 -4.57 2.75
N ILE A 5 -5.47 -4.79 1.46
CA ILE A 5 -4.94 -3.96 0.36
C ILE A 5 -5.38 -2.51 0.53
N GLY A 6 -6.67 -2.26 0.72
CA GLY A 6 -7.20 -0.90 0.89
C GLY A 6 -6.63 -0.18 2.12
N LYS A 7 -6.44 -0.88 3.24
CA LYS A 7 -5.80 -0.33 4.44
C LYS A 7 -4.34 0.04 4.21
N SER A 8 -3.58 -0.82 3.51
CA SER A 8 -2.17 -0.61 3.21
C SER A 8 -1.95 0.63 2.33
N VAL A 9 -2.75 0.80 1.28
CA VAL A 9 -2.68 1.99 0.42
C VAL A 9 -3.06 3.26 1.19
N LYS A 10 -4.11 3.23 2.02
CA LYS A 10 -4.51 4.37 2.84
C LYS A 10 -3.46 4.73 3.90
N ALA A 11 -2.81 3.74 4.51
CA ALA A 11 -1.74 3.96 5.46
C ALA A 11 -0.54 4.66 4.79
N THR A 12 -0.16 4.20 3.60
CA THR A 12 0.89 4.82 2.77
C THR A 12 0.55 6.27 2.42
N LEU A 13 -0.70 6.52 2.00
CA LEU A 13 -1.19 7.89 1.73
C LEU A 13 -1.08 8.79 2.97
N ARG A 14 -1.49 8.30 4.15
CA ARG A 14 -1.42 9.05 5.40
C ARG A 14 0.02 9.39 5.77
N PHE A 15 0.93 8.43 5.65
CA PHE A 15 2.35 8.61 5.93
C PHE A 15 2.95 9.75 5.10
N TYR A 16 2.77 9.74 3.78
CA TYR A 16 3.32 10.80 2.93
C TYR A 16 2.66 12.17 3.13
N ASN A 17 1.36 12.22 3.44
CA ASN A 17 0.73 13.48 3.82
C ASN A 17 1.32 14.05 5.11
N GLU A 18 1.66 13.19 6.07
CA GLU A 18 2.27 13.62 7.32
C GLU A 18 3.71 14.11 7.11
N LEU A 19 4.50 13.40 6.30
CA LEU A 19 5.82 13.89 5.87
C LEU A 19 5.74 15.26 5.19
N ARG A 20 4.77 15.45 4.28
CA ARG A 20 4.52 16.75 3.65
C ARG A 20 4.24 17.85 4.67
N LYS A 21 3.35 17.61 5.64
CA LYS A 21 3.03 18.60 6.69
C LYS A 21 4.27 18.97 7.51
N GLN A 22 5.08 17.98 7.86
CA GLN A 22 6.32 18.20 8.63
C GLN A 22 7.33 19.04 7.85
N ALA A 23 7.51 18.76 6.55
CA ALA A 23 8.39 19.56 5.68
C ALA A 23 7.87 21.01 5.53
N LEU A 24 6.56 21.20 5.33
CA LEU A 24 5.94 22.54 5.30
C LEU A 24 6.16 23.31 6.60
N ALA A 25 6.02 22.65 7.76
CA ALA A 25 6.25 23.27 9.06
C ALA A 25 7.71 23.72 9.27
N ARG A 26 8.66 23.11 8.54
CA ARG A 26 10.08 23.46 8.54
C ARG A 26 10.46 24.48 7.46
N GLY A 27 9.51 24.87 6.60
CA GLY A 27 9.80 25.72 5.44
C GLY A 27 10.61 25.02 4.34
N GLU A 28 10.66 23.69 4.36
CA GLU A 28 11.41 22.91 3.36
C GLU A 28 10.58 22.76 2.07
N PRO A 29 11.24 22.77 0.89
CA PRO A 29 10.57 22.50 -0.37
C PRO A 29 10.05 21.07 -0.39
N VAL A 30 8.75 20.92 -0.64
CA VAL A 30 8.11 19.61 -0.64
C VAL A 30 7.96 19.08 -2.07
N LYS A 31 8.36 17.83 -2.28
CA LYS A 31 8.12 17.11 -3.54
C LYS A 31 7.41 15.79 -3.24
N PRO A 32 6.47 15.35 -4.10
CA PRO A 32 5.83 14.07 -3.92
C PRO A 32 6.87 12.94 -4.10
N PRO A 33 6.69 11.78 -3.43
CA PRO A 33 7.48 10.59 -3.77
C PRO A 33 7.21 10.20 -5.23
N SER A 34 8.09 9.38 -5.83
CA SER A 34 7.75 8.77 -7.12
C SER A 34 6.63 7.74 -6.95
N PHE A 35 5.94 7.41 -8.04
CA PHE A 35 4.93 6.35 -8.04
C PHE A 35 5.52 5.00 -7.62
N GLU A 36 6.76 4.72 -8.04
CA GLU A 36 7.48 3.50 -7.68
C GLU A 36 7.73 3.45 -6.17
N THR A 37 8.24 4.53 -5.56
CA THR A 37 8.48 4.58 -4.11
C THR A 37 7.17 4.42 -3.34
N PHE A 38 6.10 5.10 -3.77
CA PHE A 38 4.78 4.95 -3.16
C PHE A 38 4.26 3.50 -3.26
N SER A 39 4.38 2.90 -4.44
CA SER A 39 3.90 1.54 -4.70
C SER A 39 4.69 0.49 -3.93
N THR A 40 6.00 0.63 -3.84
CA THR A 40 6.88 -0.24 -3.05
C THR A 40 6.49 -0.20 -1.57
N MET A 41 6.29 1.00 -1.01
CA MET A 41 5.86 1.13 0.39
C MET A 41 4.49 0.50 0.63
N ALA A 42 3.51 0.78 -0.25
CA ALA A 42 2.19 0.19 -0.14
C ALA A 42 2.22 -1.33 -0.24
N THR A 43 3.04 -1.89 -1.14
CA THR A 43 3.22 -3.34 -1.32
C THR A 43 3.87 -3.96 -0.09
N GLY A 44 4.90 -3.34 0.50
CA GLY A 44 5.50 -3.82 1.75
C GLY A 44 4.48 -3.90 2.91
N LEU A 45 3.58 -2.92 3.02
CA LEU A 45 2.49 -2.98 4.02
C LEU A 45 1.46 -4.08 3.72
N MET A 46 1.19 -4.35 2.45
CA MET A 46 0.35 -5.46 2.03
C MET A 46 1.00 -6.80 2.39
N GLU A 47 2.29 -6.96 2.14
CA GLU A 47 3.06 -8.16 2.49
C GLU A 47 3.12 -8.38 4.01
N ALA A 48 3.33 -7.33 4.79
CA ALA A 48 3.26 -7.43 6.24
C ALA A 48 1.87 -7.89 6.72
N SER A 49 0.80 -7.37 6.11
CA SER A 49 -0.57 -7.80 6.42
C SER A 49 -0.81 -9.26 6.02
N LYS A 50 -0.33 -9.67 4.84
CA LYS A 50 -0.36 -11.05 4.34
C LYS A 50 0.30 -12.01 5.35
N GLN A 51 1.47 -11.63 5.89
CA GLN A 51 2.22 -12.49 6.79
C GLN A 51 1.46 -12.76 8.10
N VAL A 52 0.81 -11.73 8.66
CA VAL A 52 -0.04 -11.88 9.85
C VAL A 52 -1.19 -12.86 9.61
N ASP A 53 -1.81 -12.83 8.43
CA ASP A 53 -2.88 -13.77 8.07
C ASP A 53 -2.33 -15.19 7.83
N LEU A 54 -1.15 -15.32 7.21
CA LEU A 54 -0.46 -16.60 7.03
C LEU A 54 -0.08 -17.27 8.35
N ASP A 55 0.38 -16.51 9.34
CA ASP A 55 0.79 -17.03 10.64
C ASP A 55 -0.39 -17.62 11.42
N ARG A 56 -1.62 -17.20 11.11
CA ARG A 56 -2.87 -17.77 11.66
C ARG A 56 -3.26 -19.10 11.02
N LEU A 57 -2.72 -19.42 9.84
CA LEU A 57 -3.02 -20.65 9.12
C LEU A 57 -2.10 -21.79 9.54
N LYS A 58 -2.68 -22.80 10.20
CA LYS A 58 -1.97 -23.99 10.71
C LYS A 58 -1.74 -25.09 9.66
N ASN A 59 -2.49 -25.08 8.55
CA ASN A 59 -2.44 -26.13 7.52
C ASN A 59 -1.68 -25.64 6.28
N LEU A 60 -0.69 -26.41 5.83
CA LEU A 60 0.11 -26.15 4.63
C LEU A 60 -0.75 -25.95 3.37
N SER A 61 -1.77 -26.78 3.14
CA SER A 61 -2.62 -26.66 1.94
C SER A 61 -3.46 -25.37 1.93
N MET A 62 -3.87 -24.90 3.11
CA MET A 62 -4.56 -23.61 3.25
C MET A 62 -3.61 -22.42 3.04
N ARG A 63 -2.35 -22.56 3.45
CA ARG A 63 -1.31 -21.54 3.20
C ARG A 63 -1.05 -21.39 1.71
N ASP A 64 -0.84 -22.49 0.99
CA ASP A 64 -0.58 -22.45 -0.46
C ASP A 64 -1.74 -21.83 -1.25
N LEU A 65 -2.98 -22.21 -0.91
CA LEU A 65 -4.18 -21.62 -1.52
C LEU A 65 -4.27 -20.12 -1.23
N PHE A 66 -4.00 -19.72 0.02
CA PHE A 66 -4.00 -18.33 0.43
C PHE A 66 -2.97 -17.51 -0.35
N GLU A 67 -1.73 -18.01 -0.48
CA GLU A 67 -0.66 -17.32 -1.21
C GLU A 67 -1.01 -17.11 -2.68
N ARG A 68 -1.54 -18.14 -3.35
CA ARG A 68 -1.98 -18.03 -4.75
C ARG A 68 -3.11 -17.02 -4.92
N THR A 69 -4.09 -17.06 -4.02
CA THR A 69 -5.21 -16.11 -4.01
C THR A 69 -4.73 -14.68 -3.77
N TRP A 70 -3.75 -14.51 -2.89
CA TRP A 70 -3.14 -13.22 -2.59
C TRP A 70 -2.41 -12.64 -3.79
N ALA A 71 -1.58 -13.44 -4.47
CA ALA A 71 -0.88 -13.01 -5.67
C ALA A 71 -1.85 -12.53 -6.77
N GLN A 72 -2.96 -13.25 -6.97
CA GLN A 72 -4.03 -12.84 -7.89
C GLN A 72 -4.65 -11.49 -7.47
N LYS A 73 -4.93 -11.29 -6.18
CA LYS A 73 -5.47 -10.02 -5.68
C LYS A 73 -4.54 -8.83 -5.93
N LEU A 74 -3.23 -9.01 -5.86
CA LEU A 74 -2.26 -7.95 -6.16
C LEU A 74 -2.19 -7.62 -7.66
N LEU A 75 -2.31 -8.64 -8.51
CA LEU A 75 -2.29 -8.47 -9.97
C LEU A 75 -3.59 -7.89 -10.53
N ASN A 76 -4.69 -7.96 -9.78
CA ASN A 76 -5.99 -7.45 -10.19
C ASN A 76 -5.94 -5.96 -10.57
N TYR A 77 -6.65 -5.64 -11.66
CA TYR A 77 -6.78 -4.28 -12.18
C TYR A 77 -7.26 -3.29 -11.12
N SER A 78 -8.22 -3.69 -10.27
CA SER A 78 -8.76 -2.83 -9.21
C SER A 78 -7.69 -2.43 -8.18
N THR A 79 -6.76 -3.32 -7.84
CA THR A 79 -5.63 -3.03 -6.93
C THR A 79 -4.65 -2.05 -7.58
N LYS A 80 -4.27 -2.31 -8.84
CA LYS A 80 -3.40 -1.41 -9.61
C LYS A 80 -4.00 -0.03 -9.78
N LYS A 81 -5.30 0.02 -10.08
CA LYS A 81 -6.07 1.26 -10.21
C LYS A 81 -6.11 2.03 -8.88
N LEU A 82 -6.38 1.36 -7.75
CA LEU A 82 -6.36 2.02 -6.44
C LEU A 82 -4.99 2.64 -6.12
N LEU A 83 -3.88 1.92 -6.38
CA LEU A 83 -2.54 2.45 -6.16
C LEU A 83 -2.31 3.72 -6.99
N LYS A 84 -2.66 3.67 -8.28
CA LYS A 84 -2.53 4.81 -9.20
C LYS A 84 -3.40 5.98 -8.78
N ASP A 85 -4.70 5.77 -8.58
CA ASP A 85 -5.65 6.82 -8.22
C ASP A 85 -5.26 7.49 -6.88
N THR A 86 -4.80 6.70 -5.91
CA THR A 86 -4.36 7.21 -4.61
C THR A 86 -3.07 8.02 -4.73
N TYR A 87 -2.11 7.54 -5.53
CA TYR A 87 -0.90 8.29 -5.81
C TYR A 87 -1.19 9.59 -6.53
N GLU A 88 -2.06 9.60 -7.55
CA GLU A 88 -2.44 10.83 -8.24
C GLU A 88 -3.10 11.85 -7.29
N MET A 89 -3.94 11.37 -6.36
CA MET A 89 -4.51 12.22 -5.32
C MET A 89 -3.44 12.79 -4.38
N LEU A 90 -2.42 11.99 -4.03
CA LEU A 90 -1.30 12.44 -3.23
C LEU A 90 -0.51 13.52 -3.97
N SER A 91 -0.09 13.24 -5.21
CA SER A 91 0.74 14.13 -6.02
C SER A 91 0.09 15.48 -6.31
N LYS A 92 -1.25 15.52 -6.50
CA LYS A 92 -2.00 16.79 -6.66
C LYS A 92 -1.99 17.67 -5.42
N ARG A 93 -1.68 17.11 -4.24
CA ARG A 93 -1.64 17.86 -2.99
C ARG A 93 -0.25 18.40 -2.68
N PHE A 94 0.82 17.80 -3.18
CA PHE A 94 2.17 18.32 -3.00
C PHE A 94 2.35 19.63 -3.75
#